data_AF-A0A822GAG2-F1
#
_entry.id   AF-A0A822GAG2-F1
#
_cell.length_a   1.000
_cell.length_b   1.000
_cell.length_c   1.000
_cell.angle_alpha   90.00
_cell.angle_beta   90.00
_cell.angle_gamma   90.00
#
_symmetry.space_group_name_H-M   'P 1'
#
loop_
_entity.id
_entity.type
_entity.pdbx_description
1 polymer ?
#
loop_
_entity_poly.entity_id
_entity_poly.type
_entity_poly.pdbx_seq_one_letter_code
_entity_poly.pdbx_strand_id
1 'polypeptide(L)'
;DIKYASCTYRLFKNKSDEDSTIFDNKYGALVTYVTPMTYCENEFLFDQSITLKLHDQPQYFNAELINMLRISRYSDNFKIDPIIDEKEIPDLTNQRSVNEVSNGHLSSNSSSL
;
A
#
# COMPACT_ATOMS: atom_id res chain seq x y z
N ASP A 1 -28.11 -11.59 27.01
CA ASP A 1 -27.35 -10.33 27.18
C ASP A 1 -27.22 -9.58 25.88
N ILE A 2 -27.58 -8.30 25.86
CA ILE A 2 -27.40 -7.42 24.70
C ILE A 2 -26.14 -6.59 24.93
N LYS A 3 -25.28 -6.50 23.92
CA LYS A 3 -24.06 -5.67 23.94
C LYS A 3 -24.23 -4.50 22.97
N TYR A 4 -23.89 -3.30 23.44
CA TYR A 4 -23.87 -2.08 22.62
C TYR A 4 -22.43 -1.71 22.29
N ALA A 5 -22.19 -1.24 21.07
CA ALA A 5 -20.89 -0.76 20.61
C ALA A 5 -21.06 0.56 19.84
N SER A 6 -20.04 1.43 19.94
CA SER A 6 -19.91 2.62 19.11
C SER A 6 -18.89 2.32 18.02
N CYS A 7 -19.32 2.37 16.76
CA CYS A 7 -18.49 2.02 15.61
C CYS A 7 -18.42 3.20 14.64
N THR A 8 -17.26 3.41 14.03
CA THR A 8 -17.08 4.36 12.93
C THR A 8 -16.83 3.58 11.65
N TYR A 9 -17.65 3.80 10.64
CA TYR A 9 -17.52 3.17 9.32
C TYR A 9 -17.17 4.22 8.27
N ARG A 10 -16.33 3.84 7.30
CA ARG A 10 -16.06 4.64 6.11
C ARG A 10 -16.74 3.97 4.92
N LEU A 11 -17.75 4.61 4.37
CA LEU A 11 -18.53 4.10 3.24
C LEU A 11 -18.19 4.91 1.99
N PHE A 12 -17.69 4.25 0.96
CA PHE A 12 -17.35 4.89 -0.32
C PHE A 12 -18.48 4.70 -1.32
N LYS A 13 -18.95 5.80 -1.92
CA LYS A 13 -19.96 5.73 -2.98
C LYS A 13 -19.26 5.50 -4.32
N ASN A 14 -19.32 4.26 -4.82
CA ASN A 14 -18.96 4.00 -6.21
C ASN A 14 -20.11 4.41 -7.14
N LYS A 15 -19.79 5.13 -8.23
CA LYS A 15 -20.75 5.55 -9.25
C LYS A 15 -20.71 4.67 -10.51
N SER A 16 -19.78 3.72 -10.62
CA SER A 16 -19.73 2.83 -11.78
C SER A 16 -20.83 1.76 -11.67
N ASP A 17 -21.80 1.83 -12.58
CA ASP A 17 -22.63 0.68 -12.98
C ASP A 17 -21.83 -0.29 -13.87
N GLU A 18 -20.59 0.06 -14.21
CA GLU A 18 -19.68 -0.75 -15.03
C GLU A 18 -18.80 -1.65 -14.17
N ASP A 19 -18.87 -2.94 -14.52
CA ASP A 19 -17.98 -4.05 -14.20
C ASP A 19 -17.85 -4.49 -12.73
N SER A 20 -18.86 -5.25 -12.31
CA SER A 20 -18.78 -6.23 -11.21
C SER A 20 -17.62 -7.23 -11.33
N THR A 21 -16.97 -7.33 -12.50
CA THR A 21 -15.79 -8.17 -12.78
C THR A 21 -14.48 -7.57 -12.29
N ILE A 22 -14.44 -6.26 -11.98
CA ILE A 22 -13.24 -5.58 -11.43
C ILE A 22 -13.05 -5.87 -9.94
N PHE A 23 -14.05 -6.40 -9.24
CA PHE A 23 -13.93 -6.81 -7.83
C PHE A 23 -13.46 -8.25 -7.63
N ASP A 24 -12.96 -8.91 -8.68
CA ASP A 24 -12.29 -10.19 -8.52
C ASP A 24 -11.00 -9.96 -7.72
N ASN A 25 -10.93 -10.53 -6.51
CA ASN A 25 -9.82 -10.39 -5.58
C ASN A 25 -8.47 -10.85 -6.16
N LYS A 26 -8.47 -11.56 -7.29
CA LYS A 26 -7.25 -11.92 -8.02
C LYS A 26 -6.55 -10.74 -8.68
N TYR A 27 -7.23 -9.60 -8.84
CA TYR A 27 -6.64 -8.40 -9.43
C TYR A 27 -6.43 -7.33 -8.37
N GLY A 28 -5.37 -6.55 -8.55
CA GLY A 28 -5.00 -5.50 -7.62
C GLY A 28 -3.88 -4.63 -8.17
N ALA A 29 -3.33 -3.76 -7.34
CA ALA A 29 -2.18 -2.94 -7.71
C ALA A 29 -1.30 -2.66 -6.49
N LEU A 30 -0.05 -2.32 -6.78
CA LEU A 30 0.86 -1.76 -5.80
C LEU A 30 0.53 -0.28 -5.57
N VAL A 31 0.44 0.08 -4.29
CA VAL A 31 0.11 1.43 -3.84
C VAL A 31 1.20 1.96 -2.94
N THR A 32 1.67 3.16 -3.24
CA THR A 32 2.63 3.90 -2.41
C THR A 32 1.99 5.21 -1.96
N TYR A 33 2.08 5.53 -0.66
CA TYR A 33 1.70 6.85 -0.15
C TYR A 33 2.84 7.84 -0.44
N VAL A 34 2.60 8.84 -1.29
CA VAL A 34 3.67 9.69 -1.86
C VAL A 34 3.50 11.18 -1.59
N THR A 35 2.31 11.65 -1.25
CA THR A 35 2.08 13.07 -0.95
C THR A 35 1.44 13.19 0.42
N PRO A 36 2.05 13.91 1.38
CA PRO A 36 1.47 14.06 2.71
C PRO A 36 0.13 14.80 2.66
N MET A 37 -0.84 14.35 3.45
CA MET A 37 -2.09 15.06 3.71
C MET A 37 -1.96 15.92 4.96
N THR A 38 -2.66 17.06 4.99
CA THR A 38 -2.80 17.86 6.21
C THR A 38 -3.36 16.97 7.32
N TYR A 39 -2.71 16.95 8.48
CA TYR A 39 -3.02 16.12 9.66
C TYR A 39 -2.69 14.62 9.56
N CYS A 40 -2.09 14.15 8.47
CA CYS A 40 -1.63 12.77 8.29
C CYS A 40 -0.29 12.75 7.53
N GLU A 41 0.72 13.41 8.09
CA GLU A 41 1.97 13.73 7.36
C GLU A 41 2.81 12.48 7.05
N ASN A 42 2.94 11.56 8.02
CA ASN A 42 3.88 10.43 7.90
C ASN A 42 3.20 9.09 7.62
N GLU A 43 1.91 8.98 7.89
CA GLU A 43 1.13 7.76 7.69
C GLU A 43 -0.31 8.06 7.37
N PHE A 44 -0.92 7.18 6.59
CA PHE A 44 -2.32 7.20 6.23
C PHE A 44 -2.99 5.92 6.71
N LEU A 45 -3.95 6.09 7.62
CA LEU A 45 -4.78 5.02 8.18
C LEU A 45 -6.05 4.88 7.32
N PHE A 46 -6.10 3.83 6.49
CA PHE A 46 -7.28 3.57 5.67
C PHE A 46 -8.40 2.97 6.52
N ASP A 47 -8.08 1.94 7.30
CA ASP A 47 -8.91 1.33 8.33
C ASP A 47 -8.04 0.81 9.50
N GLN A 48 -8.63 0.00 10.40
CA GLN A 48 -7.93 -0.55 11.57
C GLN A 48 -6.81 -1.55 11.22
N SER A 49 -6.81 -2.08 10.01
CA SER A 49 -5.89 -3.11 9.52
C SER A 49 -4.91 -2.62 8.46
N ILE A 50 -5.21 -1.49 7.80
CA ILE A 50 -4.42 -0.98 6.67
C ILE A 50 -3.83 0.39 7.01
N THR A 51 -2.50 0.43 7.08
CA THR A 51 -1.71 1.65 7.27
C THR A 51 -0.64 1.75 6.20
N LEU A 52 -0.60 2.88 5.49
CA LEU A 52 0.48 3.22 4.57
C LEU A 52 1.38 4.29 5.16
N LYS A 53 2.70 4.09 5.10
CA LYS A 53 3.69 5.09 5.52
C LYS A 53 4.18 5.90 4.33
N LEU A 54 4.45 7.18 4.56
CA LEU A 54 4.87 8.11 3.51
C LEU A 54 6.22 7.66 2.94
N HIS A 55 6.30 7.54 1.61
CA HIS A 55 7.48 7.10 0.86
C HIS A 55 8.03 5.72 1.26
N ASP A 56 7.22 4.88 1.92
CA ASP A 56 7.58 3.50 2.22
C ASP A 56 7.38 2.60 1.00
N GLN A 57 7.71 1.32 1.14
CA GLN A 57 7.57 0.33 0.08
C GLN A 57 6.10 0.22 -0.40
N PRO A 58 5.89 0.00 -1.71
CA PRO A 58 4.56 -0.22 -2.24
C PRO A 58 3.89 -1.42 -1.56
N GLN A 59 2.61 -1.27 -1.19
CA GLN A 59 1.79 -2.34 -0.64
C GLN A 59 0.79 -2.81 -1.69
N TYR A 60 0.59 -4.13 -1.81
CA TYR A 60 -0.41 -4.67 -2.72
C TYR A 60 -1.81 -4.56 -2.10
N PHE A 61 -2.74 -4.02 -2.86
CA PHE A 61 -4.16 -4.03 -2.51
C PHE A 61 -5.01 -4.61 -3.64
N ASN A 62 -6.09 -5.28 -3.24
CA ASN A 62 -7.08 -5.79 -4.18
C ASN A 62 -7.77 -4.64 -4.94
N ALA A 63 -8.37 -4.98 -6.07
CA ALA A 63 -8.99 -4.01 -6.96
C ALA A 63 -10.12 -3.20 -6.30
N GLU A 64 -10.80 -3.74 -5.28
CA GLU A 64 -11.80 -3.00 -4.51
C GLU A 64 -11.19 -1.79 -3.79
N LEU A 65 -10.13 -2.02 -3.01
CA LEU A 65 -9.41 -0.96 -2.29
C LEU A 65 -8.77 0.03 -3.26
N ILE A 66 -8.20 -0.46 -4.37
CA ILE A 66 -7.65 0.41 -5.43
C ILE A 66 -8.73 1.33 -5.97
N ASN A 67 -9.92 0.81 -6.24
CA ASN A 67 -11.05 1.60 -6.69
C ASN A 67 -11.45 2.65 -5.64
N MET A 68 -11.54 2.28 -4.37
CA MET A 68 -11.82 3.23 -3.28
C MET A 68 -10.81 4.38 -3.24
N LEU A 69 -9.52 4.09 -3.39
CA LEU A 69 -8.48 5.11 -3.42
C LEU A 69 -8.64 6.03 -4.64
N ARG A 70 -8.86 5.47 -5.84
CA ARG A 70 -9.01 6.21 -7.10
C ARG A 70 -10.22 7.14 -7.12
N ILE A 71 -11.37 6.71 -6.59
CA ILE A 71 -12.60 7.53 -6.58
C ILE A 71 -12.64 8.54 -5.43
N SER A 72 -11.76 8.38 -4.44
CA SER A 72 -11.72 9.24 -3.28
C SER A 72 -10.96 10.54 -3.57
N ARG A 73 -11.19 11.55 -2.72
CA ARG A 73 -10.39 12.78 -2.69
C ARG A 73 -8.90 12.56 -2.38
N TYR A 74 -8.50 11.34 -2.04
CA TYR A 74 -7.14 10.99 -1.65
C TYR A 74 -6.30 10.49 -2.83
N SER A 75 -6.87 10.37 -4.03
CA SER A 75 -6.20 9.81 -5.21
C SER A 75 -4.81 10.38 -5.44
N ASP A 76 -4.66 11.70 -5.30
CA ASP A 76 -3.45 12.45 -5.62
C ASP A 76 -2.33 12.23 -4.58
N ASN A 77 -2.67 11.60 -3.45
CA ASN A 77 -1.73 11.26 -2.40
C ASN A 77 -1.08 9.90 -2.60
N PHE A 78 -1.58 9.10 -3.55
CA PHE A 78 -1.10 7.76 -3.81
C PHE A 78 -0.54 7.65 -5.22
N LYS A 79 0.62 7.00 -5.33
CA LYS A 79 1.06 6.40 -6.58
C LYS A 79 0.42 5.01 -6.66
N ILE A 80 -0.43 4.80 -7.65
CA ILE A 80 -1.10 3.53 -7.90
C ILE A 80 -0.56 2.97 -9.22
N ASP A 81 0.09 1.83 -9.16
CA ASP A 81 0.62 1.14 -10.33
C ASP A 81 -0.54 0.53 -11.18
N PRO A 82 -0.28 0.07 -12.42
CA PRO A 82 -1.28 -0.62 -13.23
C PRO A 82 -1.89 -1.83 -12.51
N ILE A 83 -3.13 -2.17 -12.86
CA ILE A 83 -3.79 -3.37 -12.34
C ILE A 83 -3.07 -4.61 -12.87
N ILE A 84 -2.70 -5.53 -11.98
CA ILE A 84 -2.03 -6.80 -12.28
C ILE A 84 -2.76 -7.96 -11.60
N ASP A 85 -2.59 -9.16 -12.13
CA ASP A 85 -2.99 -10.39 -11.45
C ASP A 85 -2.08 -10.61 -10.23
N GLU A 86 -2.64 -11.01 -9.09
CA GLU A 86 -1.89 -11.28 -7.86
C GLU A 86 -0.75 -12.30 -8.10
N LYS A 87 -0.97 -13.26 -9.00
CA LYS A 87 0.03 -14.27 -9.35
C LYS A 87 1.23 -13.72 -10.13
N GLU A 88 1.09 -12.53 -10.69
CA GLU A 88 2.14 -11.85 -11.43
C GLU A 88 2.98 -10.93 -10.54
N ILE A 89 2.63 -10.77 -9.25
CA ILE A 89 3.45 -10.01 -8.30
C ILE A 89 4.74 -10.80 -8.06
N PRO A 90 5.92 -10.31 -8.47
CA PRO A 90 7.17 -10.90 -8.03
C PRO A 90 7.24 -10.78 -6.50
N ASP A 91 7.63 -11.87 -5.83
CA ASP A 91 7.62 -12.06 -4.39
C ASP A 91 8.33 -10.90 -3.62
N LEU A 92 7.61 -9.79 -3.39
CA LEU A 92 8.15 -8.55 -2.80
C LEU A 92 8.57 -8.75 -1.33
N THR A 93 8.07 -9.81 -0.71
CA THR A 93 8.42 -10.23 0.65
C THR A 93 9.87 -10.71 0.80
N ASN A 94 10.51 -11.16 -0.29
CA ASN A 94 11.87 -11.72 -0.26
C ASN A 94 13.00 -10.71 -0.54
N GLN A 95 12.70 -9.45 -0.87
CA GLN A 95 13.74 -8.44 -1.09
C GLN A 95 14.25 -7.76 0.18
N ARG A 96 13.61 -7.96 1.35
CA ARG A 96 14.13 -7.48 2.64
C ARG A 96 15.46 -8.12 3.02
N SER A 97 15.73 -9.37 2.60
CA SER A 97 16.93 -10.09 2.99
C SER A 97 18.19 -9.76 2.15
N VAL A 98 18.05 -9.08 1.01
CA VAL A 98 19.19 -8.85 0.09
C VAL A 98 19.82 -7.46 0.27
N ASN A 99 19.05 -6.45 0.70
CA ASN A 99 19.58 -5.09 0.85
C ASN A 99 20.13 -4.78 2.25
N GLU A 100 19.81 -5.56 3.29
CA GLU A 100 20.40 -5.39 4.62
C GLU A 100 21.80 -6.04 4.77
N VAL A 101 22.21 -6.89 3.81
CA VAL A 101 23.56 -7.52 3.83
C VAL A 101 24.59 -6.68 3.05
N SER A 102 24.18 -5.69 2.26
CA SER A 102 25.11 -4.93 1.40
C SER A 102 25.61 -3.60 2.00
N ASN A 103 25.06 -3.17 3.15
CA ASN A 103 25.46 -1.92 3.83
C ASN A 103 26.12 -2.14 5.19
N GLY A 104 26.84 -3.25 5.35
CA GLY A 104 27.71 -3.54 6.50
C GLY A 104 29.20 -3.42 6.15
N HIS A 105 29.69 -2.18 6.11
CA HIS A 105 31.05 -1.76 6.50
C HIS A 105 32.17 -2.83 6.51
N LEU A 106 33.16 -2.72 5.61
CA LEU A 106 34.57 -2.91 5.99
C LEU A 106 35.45 -2.04 5.09
N SER A 107 35.87 -0.94 5.71
CA SER A 107 36.89 -0.01 5.27
C SER A 107 38.16 -0.73 4.84
N SER A 108 38.75 -0.23 3.76
CA SER A 108 40.16 -0.29 3.42
C SER A 108 41.08 -0.31 4.65
N ASN A 109 42.02 -1.26 4.67
CA ASN A 109 43.40 -0.97 5.03
C ASN A 109 44.33 -1.95 4.33
N SER A 110 44.88 -1.48 3.21
CA SER A 110 46.17 -1.90 2.69
C SER A 110 47.27 -1.33 3.58
N SER A 111 48.13 -2.18 4.14
CA SER A 111 49.54 -1.86 4.38
C SER A 111 50.30 -3.16 4.57
N SER A 112 51.07 -3.51 3.54
CA SER A 112 52.18 -4.45 3.55
C SER A 112 53.38 -3.84 4.26
N LEU A 113 53.96 -4.56 5.22
CA LEU A 113 55.38 -4.87 5.41
C LEU A 113 55.56 -5.81 6.61
#